data_AF-C0M8D9-F1
#
_entry.id   AF-C0M8D9-F1
#
_cell.length_a   1.000
_cell.length_b   1.000
_cell.length_c   1.000
_cell.angle_alpha   90.00
_cell.angle_beta   90.00
_cell.angle_gamma   90.00
#
_symmetry.space_group_name_H-M   'P 1'
#
loop_
_entity.id
_entity.type
_entity.pdbx_description
1 polymer ?
#
loop_
_entity_poly.entity_id
_entity_poly.type
_entity_poly.pdbx_seq_one_letter_code
_entity_poly.pdbx_strand_id
1 'polypeptide(L)' 'MAQEIFDGFNALINKMYGRQSSIETFNRFVEYCQKRREENGVEPVLNPINLFAFGVGITTEEANKLRIKRYKQENGL' A
#
# COMPACT_ATOMS: atom_id res chain seq x y z
N MET A 1 -10.94 -9.01 -12.90
CA MET A 1 -9.55 -9.15 -12.43
C MET A 1 -8.95 -7.85 -11.86
N ALA A 2 -8.70 -6.80 -12.65
CA ALA A 2 -8.06 -5.58 -12.11
C ALA A 2 -8.90 -4.86 -11.04
N GLN A 3 -10.22 -4.78 -11.25
CA GLN A 3 -11.16 -4.17 -10.28
C GLN A 3 -11.23 -4.98 -8.97
N GLU A 4 -11.32 -6.31 -9.04
CA GLU A 4 -11.39 -7.18 -7.85
C GLU A 4 -10.11 -7.11 -7.00
N ILE A 5 -8.95 -7.04 -7.65
CA ILE A 5 -7.66 -6.85 -6.98
C ILE A 5 -7.63 -5.47 -6.31
N PHE A 6 -8.05 -4.44 -7.01
CA PHE A 6 -8.13 -3.08 -6.46
C PHE A 6 -9.05 -3.02 -5.23
N ASP A 7 -10.25 -3.58 -5.32
CA ASP A 7 -11.23 -3.59 -4.23
C ASP A 7 -10.69 -4.35 -3.01
N GLY A 8 -10.07 -5.51 -3.24
CA GLY A 8 -9.43 -6.31 -2.20
C GLY A 8 -8.25 -5.58 -1.54
N PHE A 9 -7.42 -4.89 -2.34
CA PHE A 9 -6.30 -4.10 -1.82
C PHE A 9 -6.82 -2.93 -0.99
N ASN A 10 -7.84 -2.22 -1.46
CA ASN A 10 -8.42 -1.10 -0.74
C ASN A 10 -9.08 -1.52 0.58
N ALA A 11 -9.75 -2.67 0.61
CA ALA A 11 -10.28 -3.23 1.86
C ALA A 11 -9.16 -3.47 2.88
N LEU A 12 -8.03 -4.02 2.43
CA LEU A 12 -6.87 -4.26 3.29
C LEU A 12 -6.17 -2.96 3.71
N ILE A 13 -6.00 -1.99 2.81
CA ILE A 13 -5.42 -0.68 3.13
C ILE A 13 -6.29 0.05 4.15
N ASN A 14 -7.62 0.00 4.00
CA ASN A 14 -8.53 0.62 4.94
C ASN A 14 -8.42 -0.02 6.33
N LYS A 15 -8.31 -1.35 6.40
CA LYS A 15 -8.07 -2.06 7.66
C LYS A 15 -6.72 -1.69 8.29
N MET A 16 -5.64 -1.64 7.50
CA MET A 16 -4.28 -1.42 8.01
C MET A 16 -3.95 0.04 8.34
N TYR A 17 -4.59 1.00 7.65
CA TYR A 17 -4.20 2.41 7.70
C TYR A 17 -5.38 3.35 7.94
N GLY A 18 -6.62 2.87 7.85
CA GLY A 18 -7.83 3.71 7.92
C GLY A 18 -7.96 4.66 6.72
N ARG A 19 -7.39 4.28 5.57
CA ARG A 19 -7.33 5.09 4.34
C ARG A 19 -7.65 4.24 3.12
N GLN A 20 -7.93 4.88 2.00
CA GLN A 20 -8.14 4.21 0.71
C GLN A 20 -7.25 4.85 -0.36
N SER A 21 -6.86 4.05 -1.35
CA SER A 21 -6.19 4.49 -2.57
C SER A 21 -7.21 4.71 -3.68
N SER A 22 -6.95 5.67 -4.56
CA SER A 22 -7.77 5.84 -5.76
C SER A 22 -7.42 4.77 -6.81
N ILE A 23 -8.35 4.52 -7.73
CA ILE A 23 -8.11 3.61 -8.86
C ILE A 23 -7.00 4.13 -9.78
N GLU A 24 -6.84 5.46 -9.88
CA GLU A 24 -5.74 6.09 -10.61
C GLU A 24 -4.38 5.74 -9.99
N THR A 25 -4.26 5.87 -8.66
CA THR A 25 -3.05 5.47 -7.93
C THR A 25 -2.74 3.99 -8.12
N PHE A 26 -3.77 3.14 -8.07
CA PHE A 26 -3.61 1.70 -8.30
C PHE A 26 -3.05 1.40 -9.69
N ASN A 27 -3.63 2.00 -10.74
CA ASN A 27 -3.17 1.78 -12.11
C ASN A 27 -1.71 2.23 -12.29
N ARG A 28 -1.35 3.41 -11.76
CA ARG A 28 0.04 3.90 -11.75
C ARG A 28 0.99 2.97 -10.99
N PHE A 29 0.52 2.38 -9.89
CA PHE A 29 1.30 1.42 -9.11
C PHE A 29 1.50 0.08 -9.84
N VAL A 30 0.49 -0.38 -10.60
CA VAL A 30 0.62 -1.58 -11.45
C VAL A 30 1.68 -1.36 -12.52
N GLU A 31 1.67 -0.22 -13.21
CA GLU A 31 2.71 0.16 -14.18
C GLU A 31 4.09 0.27 -13.52
N TYR A 32 4.15 0.83 -12.31
CA TYR A 32 5.38 0.89 -11.53
C TYR A 32 5.96 -0.50 -11.25
N CYS A 33 5.14 -1.46 -10.77
CA CYS A 33 5.57 -2.83 -10.48
C CYS A 33 6.12 -3.55 -11.73
N GLN A 34 5.60 -3.24 -12.92
CA GLN A 34 6.07 -3.85 -14.18
C GLN A 34 7.52 -3.49 -14.51
N LYS A 35 8.02 -2.34 -14.01
CA LYS A 35 9.41 -1.90 -14.21
C LYS A 35 10.42 -2.70 -13.39
N ARG A 36 9.98 -3.43 -12.35
CA ARG A 36 10.79 -4.29 -11.46
C ARG A 36 12.02 -3.59 -10.87
N ARG A 37 11.95 -2.28 -10.67
CA ARG A 37 13.01 -1.47 -10.07
C ARG A 37 12.44 -0.74 -8.87
N GLU A 38 13.15 -0.84 -7.76
CA GLU A 38 12.85 -0.03 -6.58
C GLU A 38 13.21 1.43 -6.83
N GLU A 39 12.25 2.32 -6.61
CA GLU A 39 12.42 3.76 -6.64
C GLU A 39 11.87 4.36 -5.35
N ASN A 40 12.60 5.33 -4.78
CA ASN A 40 12.20 6.07 -3.58
C ASN A 40 11.86 5.16 -2.37
N GLY A 41 12.50 4.00 -2.25
CA GLY A 41 12.31 3.07 -1.13
C GLY A 41 10.96 2.34 -1.12
N VAL A 42 10.25 2.29 -2.26
CA VAL A 42 9.03 1.50 -2.42
C VAL A 42 9.36 0.24 -3.21
N GLU A 43 9.20 -0.94 -2.61
CA GLU A 43 9.44 -2.19 -3.32
C GLU A 43 8.42 -2.37 -4.49
N PRO A 44 8.86 -2.73 -5.71
CA PRO A 44 8.00 -2.89 -6.89
C PRO A 44 7.25 -4.24 -6.88
N VAL A 45 6.64 -4.57 -5.74
CA VAL A 45 5.87 -5.79 -5.52
C VAL A 45 4.41 -5.42 -5.35
N LEU A 46 3.54 -6.01 -6.18
CA LEU A 46 2.10 -5.75 -6.18
C LEU A 46 1.44 -6.29 -4.91
N ASN A 47 1.42 -5.47 -3.86
CA ASN A 47 0.74 -5.76 -2.60
C ASN A 47 0.14 -4.47 -1.99
N PRO A 48 -0.78 -4.57 -1.01
CA PRO A 48 -1.47 -3.41 -0.46
C PRO A 48 -0.58 -2.45 0.34
N ILE A 49 0.51 -2.94 0.94
CA ILE A 49 1.44 -2.11 1.73
C ILE A 49 2.23 -1.19 0.79
N ASN A 50 2.75 -1.74 -0.30
CA ASN A 50 3.50 -0.99 -1.29
C ASN A 50 2.61 -0.05 -2.11
N LEU A 51 1.36 -0.46 -2.39
CA LEU A 51 0.36 0.44 -2.98
C LEU A 51 0.10 1.66 -2.09
N PHE A 52 -0.06 1.43 -0.78
CA PHE A 52 -0.22 2.52 0.18
C PHE A 52 1.02 3.43 0.21
N ALA A 53 2.21 2.84 0.35
CA ALA A 53 3.48 3.55 0.38
C ALA A 53 3.68 4.43 -0.87
N PHE A 54 3.45 3.84 -2.05
CA PHE A 54 3.48 4.53 -3.35
C PHE A 54 2.47 5.68 -3.42
N GLY A 55 1.24 5.44 -2.98
CA GLY A 55 0.16 6.44 -3.07
C GLY A 55 0.36 7.65 -2.16
N VAL A 56 1.02 7.49 -1.02
CA VAL A 56 1.26 8.59 -0.07
C VAL A 56 2.68 9.14 -0.10
N GLY A 57 3.55 8.58 -0.94
CA GLY A 57 4.92 9.07 -1.13
C GLY A 57 5.86 8.76 0.03
N ILE A 58 5.75 7.58 0.64
CA ILE A 58 6.64 7.10 1.71
C ILE A 58 7.30 5.78 1.30
N THR A 59 8.32 5.36 2.03
CA THR A 59 8.98 4.06 1.84
C THR A 59 8.12 2.89 2.32
N THR A 60 8.39 1.69 1.81
CA THR A 60 7.78 0.44 2.29
C THR A 60 8.07 0.21 3.78
N GLU A 61 9.24 0.62 4.28
CA GLU A 61 9.59 0.54 5.70
C GLU A 61 8.72 1.46 6.56
N GLU A 62 8.51 2.70 6.14
CA GLU A 62 7.64 3.65 6.84
C GLU A 62 6.18 3.19 6.86
N ALA A 63 5.68 2.66 5.74
CA ALA A 63 4.35 2.05 5.69
C ALA A 63 4.22 0.90 6.70
N ASN A 64 5.22 0.02 6.81
CA ASN A 64 5.22 -1.05 7.81
C ASN A 64 5.24 -0.51 9.26
N LYS A 65 6.04 0.53 9.55
CA LYS A 65 6.04 1.17 10.86
C LYS A 65 4.66 1.73 11.23
N LEU A 66 3.98 2.37 10.29
CA LEU A 66 2.61 2.88 10.48
C LEU A 66 1.62 1.75 10.77
N ARG A 67 1.68 0.66 9.98
CA ARG A 67 0.83 -0.52 10.18
C ARG A 67 1.02 -1.13 11.56
N ILE A 68 2.26 -1.30 12.01
CA ILE A 68 2.60 -1.85 13.33
C ILE A 68 2.12 -0.92 14.44
N LYS A 69 2.34 0.40 14.30
CA LYS A 69 1.90 1.39 15.28
C LYS A 69 0.38 1.35 15.46
N ARG A 70 -0.37 1.31 14.36
CA ARG A 70 -1.83 1.21 14.40
C ARG A 70 -2.29 -0.11 15.03
N TYR A 71 -1.67 -1.22 14.65
CA TYR A 71 -1.96 -2.53 15.24
C TYR A 71 -1.77 -2.53 16.76
N LYS A 72 -0.68 -1.95 17.26
CA LYS A 72 -0.43 -1.80 18.70
C LYS A 72 -1.50 -0.96 19.40
N GLN A 73 -1.89 0.15 18.80
CA GLN A 73 -2.96 1.02 19.31
C GLN A 73 -4.31 0.30 19.37
N GLU A 74 -4.66 -0.48 18.34
CA GLU A 74 -5.92 -1.22 18.27
C GLU A 74 -5.98 -2.41 19.24
N ASN A 75 -4.82 -2.97 19.64
CA ASN A 75 -4.73 -4.17 20.49
C ASN A 75 -4.19 -3.88 21.90
N GLY A 76 -3.92 -2.62 22.26
CA GLY A 76 -3.42 -2.24 23.58
C GLY A 76 -2.01 -2.77 23.92
N LEU A 77 -1.14 -2.90 22.91
CA LEU A 77 0.24 -3.44 23.01
C LEU A 77 1.32 -2.36 23.09
#